data_AF-A0A2E2EBM3-F1
#
_entry.id   AF-A0A2E2EBM3-F1
#
_cell.length_a   1.000
_cell.length_b   1.000
_cell.length_c   1.000
_cell.angle_alpha   90.00
_cell.angle_beta   90.00
_cell.angle_gamma   90.00
#
_symmetry.space_group_name_H-M   'P 1'
#
loop_
_entity.id
_entity.type
_entity.pdbx_description
1 polymer ?
#
loop_
_entity_poly.entity_id
_entity_poly.type
_entity_poly.pdbx_seq_one_letter_code
_entity_poly.pdbx_strand_id
1 'polypeptide(L)'
;MRKRLFLAIIPLTVISSLLPGCSSLVDSTRKSLLEGDKPQKTKQEVKWVSKDQYDKLMERYKSLSDRYEALKEESLEKRKGFDQANELAQGSTETIDVFKEDDQAGTQVALSDKVEADVGQQLAYYKKGLALKQNGRIDEALKIFQFLEKSPTKQISVRAKKHIGEIYFSKKQFDLSLQVYESIIRKNSYSGIVITALEYAAKCSEKLGLQDKQAQYESILRDFFEVRV
;
A
#
# COMPACT_ATOMS: atom_id res chain seq x y z
N MET A 1 4.40 -83.82 7.67
CA MET A 1 5.18 -83.88 6.42
C MET A 1 5.36 -82.43 5.92
N ARG A 2 6.40 -81.67 6.31
CA ARG A 2 7.75 -81.52 5.69
C ARG A 2 7.75 -81.41 4.15
N LYS A 3 8.07 -80.21 3.66
CA LYS A 3 8.92 -79.79 2.50
C LYS A 3 8.62 -78.29 2.22
N ARG A 4 9.32 -77.30 2.80
CA ARG A 4 10.64 -76.69 2.47
C ARG A 4 10.95 -76.52 0.98
N LEU A 5 11.15 -75.23 0.64
CA LEU A 5 12.01 -74.60 -0.38
C LEU A 5 11.84 -75.03 -1.85
N PHE A 6 11.62 -74.05 -2.72
CA PHE A 6 12.60 -73.73 -3.75
C PHE A 6 12.62 -72.23 -4.07
N LEU A 7 13.75 -71.63 -3.70
CA LEU A 7 14.25 -70.34 -4.12
C LEU A 7 14.67 -70.50 -5.60
N ALA A 8 14.06 -69.76 -6.52
CA ALA A 8 14.49 -69.70 -7.91
C ALA A 8 14.98 -68.29 -8.21
N ILE A 9 16.30 -68.15 -8.10
CA ILE A 9 17.12 -67.04 -8.57
C ILE A 9 17.14 -67.13 -10.09
N ILE A 10 16.70 -66.09 -10.80
CA ILE A 10 16.89 -65.93 -12.25
C ILE A 10 17.73 -64.67 -12.47
N PRO A 11 18.83 -64.75 -13.25
CA PRO A 11 19.90 -63.77 -13.23
C PRO A 11 19.65 -62.56 -14.14
N LEU A 12 20.08 -61.40 -13.64
CA LEU A 12 20.85 -60.35 -14.31
C LEU A 12 20.78 -60.29 -15.85
N THR A 13 19.92 -59.42 -16.39
CA THR A 13 20.22 -58.66 -17.62
C THR A 13 20.02 -57.19 -17.36
N VAL A 14 21.16 -56.52 -17.23
CA VAL A 14 21.37 -55.08 -17.09
C VAL A 14 20.75 -54.37 -18.29
N ILE A 15 19.68 -53.63 -18.08
CA ILE A 15 19.30 -52.52 -18.95
C ILE A 15 19.63 -51.25 -18.17
N SER A 16 20.86 -50.80 -18.40
CA SER A 16 21.37 -49.50 -17.98
C SER A 16 20.59 -48.40 -18.73
N SER A 17 19.49 -47.94 -18.15
CA SER A 17 18.91 -46.65 -18.50
C SER A 17 19.61 -45.59 -17.67
N LEU A 18 20.51 -44.84 -18.32
CA LEU A 18 21.11 -43.62 -17.78
C LEU A 18 19.98 -42.65 -17.40
N LEU A 19 19.70 -42.52 -16.10
CA LEU A 19 19.12 -41.32 -15.54
C LEU A 19 20.30 -40.37 -15.26
N PRO A 20 20.46 -39.26 -16.00
CA PRO A 20 21.43 -38.24 -15.62
C PRO A 20 21.04 -37.70 -14.24
N GLY A 21 21.90 -37.99 -13.26
CA GLY A 21 21.72 -37.60 -11.86
C GLY A 21 21.69 -36.09 -11.68
N CYS A 22 20.83 -35.65 -10.75
CA CYS A 22 20.73 -34.27 -10.27
C CYS A 22 21.93 -33.85 -9.39
N SER A 23 23.16 -34.20 -9.78
CA SER A 23 24.38 -33.82 -9.06
C SER A 23 24.92 -32.46 -9.53
N SER A 24 24.60 -32.01 -10.75
CA SER A 24 25.07 -30.72 -11.28
C SER A 24 24.40 -29.49 -10.66
N LEU A 25 23.20 -29.65 -10.09
CA LEU A 25 22.48 -28.56 -9.42
C LEU A 25 23.03 -28.27 -8.01
N VAL A 26 23.50 -29.30 -7.30
CA VAL A 26 24.03 -29.16 -5.94
C VAL A 26 25.47 -28.65 -5.94
N ASP A 27 26.30 -29.09 -6.91
CA ASP A 27 27.67 -28.57 -7.05
C ASP A 27 27.71 -27.12 -7.55
N SER A 28 26.72 -26.69 -8.35
CA SER A 28 26.56 -25.30 -8.77
C SER A 28 26.30 -24.35 -7.58
N THR A 29 25.48 -24.78 -6.61
CA THR A 29 25.19 -23.94 -5.43
C THR A 29 26.36 -23.93 -4.45
N ARG A 30 27.11 -25.04 -4.35
CA ARG A 30 28.27 -25.14 -3.46
C ARG A 30 29.46 -24.30 -3.96
N LYS A 31 29.63 -24.18 -5.27
CA LYS A 31 30.67 -23.32 -5.88
C LYS A 31 30.35 -21.84 -5.73
N SER A 32 29.07 -21.45 -5.84
CA SER A 32 28.61 -20.07 -5.63
C SER A 32 28.69 -19.58 -4.18
N LEU A 33 28.80 -20.48 -3.19
CA LEU A 33 28.84 -20.13 -1.77
C LEU A 33 30.25 -20.08 -1.18
N LEU A 34 31.28 -20.59 -1.88
CA LEU A 34 32.64 -20.71 -1.35
C LEU A 34 33.69 -19.86 -2.08
N GLU A 35 33.36 -19.27 -3.23
CA GLU A 35 34.19 -18.23 -3.84
C GLU A 35 33.60 -16.86 -3.48
N GLY A 36 34.26 -16.21 -2.53
CA GLY A 36 34.00 -14.84 -2.14
C GLY A 36 34.34 -13.88 -3.26
N ASP A 37 33.41 -13.69 -4.19
CA ASP A 37 33.44 -12.54 -5.09
C ASP A 37 32.96 -11.32 -4.30
N LYS A 38 33.94 -10.47 -3.97
CA LYS A 38 33.70 -9.09 -3.55
C LYS A 38 32.71 -8.47 -4.55
N PRO A 39 31.70 -7.70 -4.10
CA PRO A 39 30.83 -7.02 -5.03
C PRO A 39 31.70 -6.08 -5.88
N GLN A 40 31.96 -6.45 -7.13
CA GLN A 40 32.42 -5.51 -8.13
C GLN A 40 31.34 -4.45 -8.21
N LYS A 41 31.62 -3.32 -7.56
CA LYS A 41 30.90 -2.08 -7.80
C LYS A 41 30.98 -1.86 -9.31
N THR A 42 29.90 -2.16 -10.02
CA THR A 42 29.68 -1.61 -11.35
C THR A 42 29.75 -0.10 -11.16
N LYS A 43 30.91 0.48 -11.50
CA LYS A 43 31.03 1.94 -11.65
C LYS A 43 29.95 2.31 -12.66
N GLN A 44 28.83 2.83 -12.17
CA GLN A 44 27.94 3.60 -13.02
C GLN A 44 28.79 4.78 -13.49
N GLU A 45 29.32 4.67 -14.70
CA GLU A 45 29.93 5.82 -15.35
C GLU A 45 28.87 6.90 -15.42
N VAL A 46 29.13 8.03 -14.74
CA VAL A 46 28.28 9.21 -14.83
C VAL A 46 28.35 9.66 -16.28
N LYS A 47 27.33 9.29 -17.05
CA LYS A 47 27.21 9.66 -18.45
C LYS A 47 26.89 11.14 -18.48
N TRP A 48 27.93 11.96 -18.63
CA TRP A 48 27.79 13.40 -18.74
C TRP A 48 26.87 13.71 -19.92
N VAL A 49 25.82 14.48 -19.63
CA VAL A 49 24.84 14.91 -20.62
C VAL A 49 25.57 15.80 -21.62
N SER A 50 25.45 15.50 -22.92
CA SER A 50 26.08 16.33 -23.96
C SER A 50 25.47 17.73 -23.93
N LYS A 51 26.23 18.77 -24.29
CA LYS A 51 25.78 20.17 -24.28
C LYS A 51 24.42 20.37 -24.98
N ASP A 52 24.23 19.73 -26.14
CA ASP A 52 22.96 19.74 -26.88
C ASP A 52 21.77 19.15 -26.10
N GLN A 53 22.01 18.09 -25.31
CA GLN A 53 20.97 17.50 -24.47
C GLN A 53 20.66 18.38 -23.25
N TYR A 54 21.66 19.07 -22.72
CA TYR A 54 21.48 20.06 -21.66
C TYR A 54 20.66 21.27 -22.14
N ASP A 55 20.97 21.78 -23.34
CA ASP A 55 20.27 22.91 -23.93
C ASP A 55 18.79 22.57 -24.20
N LYS A 56 18.52 21.38 -24.75
CA LYS A 56 17.14 20.86 -24.93
C LYS A 56 16.40 20.67 -23.60
N LEU A 57 17.09 20.24 -22.55
CA LEU A 57 16.49 20.09 -21.22
C LEU A 57 16.14 21.46 -20.62
N MET A 58 17.02 22.43 -20.75
CA MET A 58 16.80 23.80 -20.29
C MET A 58 15.63 24.47 -21.02
N GLU A 59 15.47 24.22 -22.31
CA GLU A 59 14.32 24.71 -23.07
C GLU A 59 13.00 24.08 -22.60
N ARG A 60 13.00 22.76 -22.34
CA ARG A 60 11.85 22.07 -21.74
C ARG A 60 11.52 22.59 -20.35
N TYR A 61 12.54 22.89 -19.54
CA TYR A 61 12.34 23.45 -18.21
C TYR A 61 11.73 24.85 -18.26
N LYS A 62 12.23 25.73 -19.14
CA LYS A 62 11.68 27.08 -19.34
C LYS A 62 10.23 27.03 -19.81
N SER A 63 9.95 26.26 -20.87
CA SER A 63 8.57 26.11 -21.36
C SER A 63 7.61 25.51 -20.32
N LEU A 64 8.10 24.62 -19.45
CA LEU A 64 7.32 24.10 -18.34
C LEU A 64 7.06 25.16 -17.26
N SER A 65 8.07 25.96 -16.89
CA SER A 65 7.89 27.03 -15.90
C SER A 65 6.94 28.10 -16.41
N ASP A 66 7.03 28.45 -17.70
CA ASP A 66 6.14 29.43 -18.32
C ASP A 66 4.69 28.94 -18.33
N ARG A 67 4.47 27.65 -18.64
CA ARG A 67 3.14 27.02 -18.51
C ARG A 67 2.64 27.01 -17.06
N TYR A 68 3.52 26.79 -16.09
CA TYR A 68 3.15 26.78 -14.68
C TYR A 68 2.73 28.18 -14.21
N GLU A 69 3.49 29.21 -14.56
CA GLU A 69 3.13 30.59 -14.23
C GLU A 69 1.88 31.05 -14.98
N ALA A 70 1.68 30.67 -16.24
CA ALA A 70 0.44 30.96 -16.98
C ALA A 70 -0.79 30.29 -16.33
N LEU A 71 -0.70 29.03 -15.91
CA LEU A 71 -1.78 28.34 -15.19
C LEU A 71 -2.02 28.95 -13.80
N LYS A 72 -0.96 29.41 -13.14
CA LYS A 72 -1.06 30.09 -11.84
C LYS A 72 -1.72 31.46 -11.99
N GLU A 73 -1.35 32.25 -12.98
CA GLU A 73 -2.02 33.51 -13.33
C GLU A 73 -3.48 33.26 -13.73
N GLU A 74 -3.78 32.27 -14.58
CA GLU A 74 -5.16 31.90 -14.92
C GLU A 74 -5.96 31.49 -13.66
N SER A 75 -5.34 30.76 -12.73
CA SER A 75 -6.00 30.39 -11.47
C SER A 75 -6.21 31.58 -10.53
N LEU A 76 -5.30 32.57 -10.54
CA LEU A 76 -5.41 33.80 -9.78
C LEU A 76 -6.42 34.77 -10.40
N GLU A 77 -6.51 34.84 -11.73
CA GLU A 77 -7.52 35.58 -12.46
C GLU A 77 -8.91 34.97 -12.29
N LYS A 78 -9.04 33.64 -12.36
CA LYS A 78 -10.30 32.94 -12.03
C LYS A 78 -10.74 33.18 -10.58
N ARG A 79 -9.80 33.22 -9.63
CA ARG A 79 -10.11 33.58 -8.23
C ARG A 79 -10.55 35.03 -8.09
N LYS A 80 -9.86 35.99 -8.73
CA LYS A 80 -10.28 37.39 -8.73
C LYS A 80 -11.66 37.59 -9.37
N GLY A 81 -11.95 36.90 -10.47
CA GLY A 81 -13.27 36.90 -11.10
C GLY A 81 -14.36 36.29 -10.20
N PHE A 82 -14.03 35.25 -9.42
CA PHE A 82 -14.93 34.64 -8.45
C PHE A 82 -15.18 35.57 -7.25
N ASP A 83 -14.15 36.23 -6.72
CA ASP A 83 -14.28 37.17 -5.59
C ASP A 83 -15.09 38.42 -5.98
N GLN A 84 -14.88 38.93 -7.20
CA GLN A 84 -15.59 40.10 -7.71
C GLN A 84 -17.05 39.80 -8.09
N ALA A 85 -17.35 38.56 -8.49
CA ALA A 85 -18.72 38.09 -8.68
C ALA A 85 -19.43 37.83 -7.33
N ASN A 86 -18.70 37.40 -6.29
CA ASN A 86 -19.26 37.09 -4.97
C ASN A 86 -19.61 38.36 -4.15
N GLU A 87 -18.90 39.49 -4.37
CA GLU A 87 -19.31 40.79 -3.83
C GLU A 87 -20.57 41.35 -4.51
N LEU A 88 -20.80 41.04 -5.79
CA LEU A 88 -22.00 41.46 -6.51
C LEU A 88 -23.22 40.54 -6.26
N ALA A 89 -22.99 39.31 -5.79
CA ALA A 89 -24.00 38.28 -5.56
C ALA A 89 -24.59 38.25 -4.14
N GLN A 90 -24.24 39.19 -3.25
CA GLN A 90 -24.92 39.31 -1.93
C GLN A 90 -26.36 39.85 -2.03
N GLY A 91 -26.84 40.16 -3.25
CA GLY A 91 -28.24 40.45 -3.53
C GLY A 91 -28.87 39.35 -4.39
N SER A 92 -29.62 38.46 -3.74
CA SER A 92 -30.68 37.59 -4.30
C SER A 92 -30.30 36.47 -5.29
N THR A 93 -30.66 35.26 -4.84
CA THR A 93 -31.28 34.13 -5.57
C THR A 93 -30.42 33.25 -6.49
N GLU A 94 -30.54 31.96 -6.20
CA GLU A 94 -30.25 30.76 -7.00
C GLU A 94 -29.87 31.02 -8.47
N THR A 95 -28.64 30.67 -8.83
CA THR A 95 -28.26 30.51 -10.24
C THR A 95 -27.89 29.08 -10.56
N ILE A 96 -28.56 28.63 -11.61
CA ILE A 96 -28.61 27.30 -12.20
C ILE A 96 -27.29 26.98 -12.90
N ASP A 97 -26.88 25.72 -12.79
CA ASP A 97 -25.65 25.15 -13.35
C ASP A 97 -25.67 25.14 -14.90
N VAL A 98 -24.67 25.76 -15.54
CA VAL A 98 -24.57 26.01 -17.00
C VAL A 98 -23.55 25.07 -17.68
N PHE A 99 -23.35 23.86 -17.16
CA PHE A 99 -22.54 22.86 -17.85
C PHE A 99 -23.35 21.59 -18.12
N LYS A 100 -24.20 21.65 -19.15
CA LYS A 100 -24.69 20.47 -19.86
C LYS A 100 -24.00 20.37 -21.22
N GLU A 101 -23.17 19.34 -21.32
CA GLU A 101 -23.00 18.40 -22.44
C GLU A 101 -22.83 18.97 -23.86
N ASP A 102 -21.66 18.74 -24.48
CA ASP A 102 -21.47 17.56 -25.34
C ASP A 102 -20.01 17.47 -25.81
N ASP A 103 -19.38 16.30 -25.60
CA ASP A 103 -18.70 15.54 -26.67
C ASP A 103 -17.96 14.31 -26.10
N GLN A 104 -18.62 13.16 -26.23
CA GLN A 104 -18.04 11.85 -26.57
C GLN A 104 -16.82 11.37 -25.73
N ALA A 105 -16.98 11.30 -24.40
CA ALA A 105 -16.16 10.44 -23.52
C ALA A 105 -16.98 9.84 -22.33
N GLY A 106 -18.29 9.69 -22.55
CA GLY A 106 -19.36 9.54 -21.56
C GLY A 106 -19.44 8.25 -20.73
N THR A 107 -18.35 7.50 -20.54
CA THR A 107 -18.34 6.38 -19.58
C THR A 107 -17.29 6.54 -18.48
N GLN A 108 -16.30 7.41 -18.66
CA GLN A 108 -15.27 7.63 -17.62
C GLN A 108 -15.54 8.88 -16.78
N VAL A 109 -16.17 9.91 -17.35
CA VAL A 109 -16.40 11.21 -16.69
C VAL A 109 -17.55 11.17 -15.68
N ALA A 110 -18.67 10.52 -16.03
CA ALA A 110 -19.80 10.36 -15.09
C ALA A 110 -19.47 9.43 -13.89
N LEU A 111 -18.52 8.50 -14.08
CA LEU A 111 -17.97 7.70 -12.99
C LEU A 111 -16.97 8.51 -12.15
N SER A 112 -16.10 9.32 -12.75
CA SER A 112 -15.13 10.13 -11.99
C SER A 112 -15.84 11.14 -11.10
N ASP A 113 -16.84 11.87 -11.60
CA ASP A 113 -17.51 12.90 -10.80
C ASP A 113 -18.31 12.31 -9.63
N LYS A 114 -18.95 11.16 -9.85
CA LYS A 114 -19.70 10.44 -8.81
C LYS A 114 -18.78 9.76 -7.80
N VAL A 115 -17.65 9.23 -8.24
CA VAL A 115 -16.62 8.66 -7.37
C VAL A 115 -15.91 9.76 -6.57
N GLU A 116 -15.64 10.92 -7.17
CA GLU A 116 -15.05 12.07 -6.47
C GLU A 116 -16.01 12.66 -5.44
N ALA A 117 -17.29 12.80 -5.76
CA ALA A 117 -18.32 13.19 -4.80
C ALA A 117 -18.46 12.18 -3.65
N ASP A 118 -18.42 10.88 -3.94
CA ASP A 118 -18.46 9.80 -2.93
C ASP A 118 -17.20 9.81 -2.03
N VAL A 119 -16.02 10.02 -2.61
CA VAL A 119 -14.76 10.14 -1.86
C VAL A 119 -14.77 11.39 -0.98
N GLY A 120 -15.26 12.52 -1.48
CA GLY A 120 -15.42 13.76 -0.71
C GLY A 120 -16.33 13.57 0.50
N GLN A 121 -17.47 12.90 0.31
CA GLN A 121 -18.39 12.56 1.39
C GLN A 121 -17.75 11.62 2.42
N GLN A 122 -17.06 10.56 1.98
CA GLN A 122 -16.38 9.62 2.88
C GLN A 122 -15.25 10.30 3.66
N LEU A 123 -14.54 11.26 3.06
CA LEU A 123 -13.54 12.06 3.74
C LEU A 123 -14.17 12.97 4.81
N ALA A 124 -15.33 13.56 4.54
CA ALA A 124 -16.08 14.33 5.54
C ALA A 124 -16.50 13.47 6.73
N TYR A 125 -17.02 12.26 6.47
CA TYR A 125 -17.30 11.28 7.53
C TYR A 125 -16.03 10.89 8.29
N TYR A 126 -14.91 10.68 7.61
CA TYR A 126 -13.64 10.34 8.26
C TYR A 126 -13.20 11.45 9.22
N LYS A 127 -13.24 12.71 8.78
CA LYS A 127 -12.96 13.88 9.64
C LYS A 127 -13.91 13.96 10.83
N LYS A 128 -15.21 13.70 10.62
CA LYS A 128 -16.20 13.62 11.71
C LYS A 128 -15.85 12.52 12.73
N GLY A 129 -15.46 11.34 12.27
CA GLY A 129 -15.02 10.24 13.13
C GLY A 129 -13.80 10.61 13.97
N LEU A 130 -12.83 11.31 13.38
CA LEU A 130 -11.67 11.83 14.10
C LEU A 130 -12.05 12.85 15.18
N ALA A 131 -12.91 13.81 14.84
CA ALA A 131 -13.38 14.82 15.79
C ALA A 131 -14.14 14.19 16.97
N LEU A 132 -15.00 13.20 16.70
CA LEU A 132 -15.70 12.46 17.75
C LEU A 132 -14.72 11.70 18.66
N LYS A 133 -13.70 11.05 18.07
CA LYS A 133 -12.67 10.35 18.83
C LYS A 133 -11.88 11.30 19.74
N GLN A 134 -11.50 12.47 19.23
CA GLN A 134 -10.80 13.51 20.00
C GLN A 134 -11.65 14.07 21.14
N ASN A 135 -12.97 14.19 20.93
CA ASN A 135 -13.92 14.63 21.93
C ASN A 135 -14.32 13.53 22.94
N GLY A 136 -13.66 12.37 22.92
CA GLY A 136 -13.95 11.25 23.82
C GLY A 136 -15.24 10.49 23.51
N ARG A 137 -15.95 10.81 22.42
CA ARG A 137 -17.16 10.12 21.96
C ARG A 137 -16.77 8.85 21.18
N ILE A 138 -16.10 7.94 21.86
CA ILE A 138 -15.41 6.78 21.27
C ILE A 138 -16.37 5.82 20.56
N ASP A 139 -17.53 5.52 21.14
CA ASP A 139 -18.48 4.58 20.53
C ASP A 139 -19.13 5.13 19.25
N GLU A 140 -19.34 6.44 19.19
CA GLU A 140 -19.85 7.10 17.98
C GLU A 140 -18.80 7.18 16.89
N ALA A 141 -17.55 7.49 17.27
CA ALA A 141 -16.41 7.42 16.36
C ALA A 141 -16.25 6.01 15.77
N LEU A 142 -16.40 4.97 16.62
CA LEU A 142 -16.33 3.57 16.19
C LEU A 142 -17.38 3.25 15.12
N LYS A 143 -18.64 3.67 15.30
CA LYS A 143 -19.70 3.48 14.30
C LYS A 143 -19.34 4.12 12.96
N ILE A 144 -18.80 5.33 12.98
CA ILE A 144 -18.37 6.01 11.75
C ILE A 144 -17.22 5.24 11.09
N PHE A 145 -16.21 4.81 11.84
CA PHE A 145 -15.11 4.06 11.25
C PHE A 145 -15.54 2.69 10.72
N GLN A 146 -16.47 1.99 11.37
CA GLN A 146 -17.04 0.73 10.87
C GLN A 146 -17.82 0.91 9.56
N PHE A 147 -18.51 2.05 9.40
CA PHE A 147 -19.11 2.41 8.11
C PHE A 147 -18.02 2.61 7.05
N LEU A 148 -16.99 3.39 7.36
CA LEU A 148 -15.89 3.71 6.45
C LEU A 148 -14.98 2.52 6.12
N GLU A 149 -14.91 1.50 6.97
CA GLU A 149 -14.18 0.25 6.70
C GLU A 149 -14.67 -0.42 5.42
N LYS A 150 -15.96 -0.27 5.09
CA LYS A 150 -16.59 -0.85 3.89
C LYS A 150 -16.48 0.06 2.66
N SER A 151 -15.78 1.19 2.77
CA SER A 151 -15.55 2.11 1.66
C SER A 151 -14.87 1.39 0.47
N PRO A 152 -15.31 1.65 -0.78
CA PRO A 152 -14.63 1.16 -1.97
C PRO A 152 -13.21 1.73 -2.11
N THR A 153 -12.97 2.90 -1.51
CA THR A 153 -11.67 3.57 -1.50
C THR A 153 -10.77 2.92 -0.45
N LYS A 154 -9.85 2.07 -0.92
CA LYS A 154 -8.88 1.36 -0.07
C LYS A 154 -8.17 2.28 0.93
N GLN A 155 -7.77 3.47 0.50
CA GLN A 155 -7.09 4.45 1.34
C GLN A 155 -7.92 4.92 2.56
N ILE A 156 -9.24 5.03 2.40
CA ILE A 156 -10.17 5.41 3.48
C ILE A 156 -10.45 4.19 4.35
N SER A 157 -10.77 3.05 3.72
CA SER A 157 -11.03 1.79 4.40
C SER A 157 -9.89 1.39 5.35
N VAL A 158 -8.63 1.41 4.89
CA VAL A 158 -7.48 1.01 5.73
C VAL A 158 -7.23 1.99 6.87
N ARG A 159 -7.39 3.31 6.64
CA ARG A 159 -7.28 4.33 7.69
C ARG A 159 -8.37 4.17 8.75
N ALA A 160 -9.60 3.89 8.32
CA ALA A 160 -10.70 3.59 9.22
C ALA A 160 -10.43 2.33 10.06
N LYS A 161 -9.99 1.23 9.43
CA LYS A 161 -9.58 0.00 10.15
C LYS A 161 -8.52 0.26 11.20
N LYS A 162 -7.51 1.08 10.90
CA LYS A 162 -6.48 1.47 11.88
C LYS A 162 -7.13 2.08 13.13
N HIS A 163 -8.05 3.03 12.95
CA HIS A 163 -8.75 3.65 14.07
C HIS A 163 -9.67 2.70 14.82
N ILE A 164 -10.33 1.75 14.14
CA ILE A 164 -11.10 0.67 14.79
C ILE A 164 -10.18 -0.14 15.72
N GLY A 165 -9.01 -0.56 15.23
CA GLY A 165 -8.00 -1.28 16.02
C GLY A 165 -7.54 -0.47 17.24
N GLU A 166 -7.22 0.81 17.06
CA GLU A 166 -6.84 1.70 18.16
C GLU A 166 -7.94 1.84 19.22
N ILE A 167 -9.21 1.91 18.78
CA ILE A 167 -10.36 1.97 19.68
C ILE A 167 -10.48 0.68 20.47
N TYR A 168 -10.45 -0.50 19.83
CA TYR A 168 -10.50 -1.78 20.54
C TYR A 168 -9.33 -1.95 21.52
N PHE A 169 -8.12 -1.53 21.12
CA PHE A 169 -6.96 -1.50 21.99
C PHE A 169 -7.20 -0.63 23.23
N SER A 170 -7.72 0.58 23.05
CA SER A 170 -8.02 1.50 24.16
C SER A 170 -9.09 0.96 25.12
N LYS A 171 -10.04 0.16 24.60
CA LYS A 171 -11.08 -0.54 25.37
C LYS A 171 -10.57 -1.83 26.03
N LYS A 172 -9.27 -2.13 25.93
CA LYS A 172 -8.62 -3.38 26.39
C LYS A 172 -9.15 -4.65 25.73
N GLN A 173 -9.81 -4.52 24.58
CA GLN A 173 -10.29 -5.62 23.75
C GLN A 173 -9.15 -6.04 22.80
N PHE A 174 -8.11 -6.64 23.38
CA PHE A 174 -6.85 -6.92 22.67
C PHE A 174 -6.99 -8.00 21.60
N ASP A 175 -7.92 -8.93 21.79
CA ASP A 175 -8.30 -9.97 20.83
C ASP A 175 -8.90 -9.38 19.54
N LEU A 176 -9.92 -8.52 19.68
CA LEU A 176 -10.55 -7.83 18.56
C LEU A 176 -9.58 -6.87 17.88
N SER A 177 -8.80 -6.13 18.69
CA SER A 177 -7.75 -5.24 18.18
C SER A 177 -6.74 -6.00 17.33
N LEU A 178 -6.22 -7.13 17.83
CA LEU A 178 -5.28 -7.98 17.10
C LEU A 178 -5.88 -8.47 15.77
N GLN A 179 -7.13 -8.92 15.78
CA GLN A 179 -7.81 -9.38 14.56
C GLN A 179 -7.87 -8.28 13.49
N VAL A 180 -8.19 -7.04 13.89
CA VAL A 180 -8.25 -5.90 12.97
C VAL A 180 -6.88 -5.62 12.37
N TYR A 181 -5.82 -5.55 13.19
CA TYR A 181 -4.47 -5.27 12.72
C TYR A 181 -3.90 -6.40 11.85
N GLU A 182 -4.14 -7.66 12.20
CA GLU A 182 -3.79 -8.81 11.35
C GLU A 182 -4.49 -8.73 9.99
N SER A 183 -5.74 -8.24 9.95
CA SER A 183 -6.44 -8.02 8.68
C SER A 183 -5.77 -6.96 7.81
N ILE A 184 -5.21 -5.90 8.41
CA ILE A 184 -4.46 -4.86 7.70
C ILE A 184 -3.16 -5.45 7.16
N ILE A 185 -2.39 -6.15 7.99
CA ILE A 185 -1.12 -6.77 7.61
C ILE A 185 -1.29 -7.72 6.42
N ARG A 186 -2.33 -8.58 6.46
CA ARG A 186 -2.56 -9.59 5.41
C ARG A 186 -3.13 -9.01 4.11
N LYS A 187 -4.05 -8.05 4.20
CA LYS A 187 -4.81 -7.57 3.02
C LYS A 187 -4.27 -6.28 2.42
N ASN A 188 -3.50 -5.50 3.17
CA ASN A 188 -3.06 -4.16 2.80
C ASN A 188 -1.56 -3.96 3.01
N SER A 189 -0.76 -5.00 2.75
CA SER A 189 0.70 -5.07 2.99
C SER A 189 1.53 -3.92 2.39
N TYR A 190 1.05 -3.28 1.32
CA TYR A 190 1.72 -2.14 0.69
C TYR A 190 1.36 -0.77 1.31
N SER A 191 0.42 -0.73 2.26
CA SER A 191 0.03 0.52 2.91
C SER A 191 1.06 0.93 3.96
N GLY A 192 1.42 2.22 4.03
CA GLY A 192 2.25 2.75 5.13
C GLY A 192 1.65 2.54 6.54
N ILE A 193 0.36 2.16 6.63
CA ILE A 193 -0.33 1.83 7.88
C ILE A 193 0.11 0.45 8.42
N VAL A 194 0.73 -0.40 7.61
CA VAL A 194 1.14 -1.76 7.99
C VAL A 194 2.17 -1.76 9.11
N ILE A 195 3.09 -0.79 9.12
CA ILE A 195 4.09 -0.64 10.19
C ILE A 195 3.36 -0.41 11.52
N THR A 196 2.43 0.55 11.56
CA THR A 196 1.58 0.79 12.73
C THR A 196 0.76 -0.44 13.10
N ALA A 197 0.23 -1.17 12.11
CA ALA A 197 -0.51 -2.39 12.38
C ALA A 197 0.36 -3.49 13.01
N LEU A 198 1.60 -3.66 12.56
CA LEU A 198 2.58 -4.59 13.15
C LEU A 198 2.93 -4.20 14.58
N GLU A 199 3.17 -2.92 14.84
CA GLU A 199 3.46 -2.40 16.20
C GLU A 199 2.31 -2.70 17.17
N TYR A 200 1.07 -2.40 16.77
CA TYR A 200 -0.08 -2.69 17.61
C TYR A 200 -0.36 -4.20 17.71
N ALA A 201 -0.13 -4.98 16.66
CA ALA A 201 -0.27 -6.44 16.70
C ALA A 201 0.72 -7.07 17.68
N ALA A 202 1.97 -6.59 17.72
CA ALA A 202 2.96 -6.99 18.72
C ALA A 202 2.48 -6.64 20.14
N LYS A 203 2.05 -5.39 20.38
CA LYS A 203 1.51 -4.95 21.68
C LYS A 203 0.27 -5.76 22.11
N CYS A 204 -0.64 -6.07 21.20
CA CYS A 204 -1.81 -6.89 21.51
C CYS A 204 -1.38 -8.32 21.86
N SER A 205 -0.43 -8.89 21.12
CA SER A 205 0.08 -10.24 21.35
C SER A 205 0.75 -10.34 22.72
N GLU A 206 1.52 -9.33 23.12
CA GLU A 206 2.09 -9.20 24.46
C GLU A 206 0.99 -9.20 25.54
N LYS A 207 -0.04 -8.36 25.39
CA LYS A 207 -1.15 -8.27 26.36
C LYS A 207 -1.99 -9.54 26.44
N LEU A 208 -2.00 -10.36 25.39
CA LEU A 208 -2.69 -11.65 25.34
C LEU A 208 -1.79 -12.83 25.75
N GLY A 209 -0.49 -12.61 26.01
CA GLY A 209 0.47 -13.67 26.32
C GLY A 209 0.87 -14.56 25.12
N LEU A 210 0.64 -14.09 23.90
CA LEU A 210 0.94 -14.81 22.66
C LEU A 210 2.39 -14.57 22.22
N GLN A 211 3.34 -15.16 22.94
CA GLN A 211 4.78 -14.90 22.77
C GLN A 211 5.29 -15.22 21.35
N ASP A 212 4.83 -16.32 20.75
CA ASP A 212 5.25 -16.71 19.39
C ASP A 212 4.87 -15.64 18.35
N LYS A 213 3.63 -15.13 18.45
CA LYS A 213 3.13 -14.08 17.55
C LYS A 213 3.84 -12.76 17.79
N GLN A 214 4.08 -12.41 19.06
CA GLN A 214 4.81 -11.20 19.41
C GLN A 214 6.21 -11.22 18.78
N ALA A 215 6.97 -12.31 18.99
CA ALA A 215 8.31 -12.47 18.43
C ALA A 215 8.32 -12.39 16.90
N GLN A 216 7.29 -12.98 16.25
CA GLN A 216 7.11 -12.87 14.80
C GLN A 216 6.94 -11.41 14.34
N TYR A 217 6.00 -10.67 14.93
CA TYR A 217 5.74 -9.27 14.54
C TYR A 217 6.93 -8.36 14.84
N GLU A 218 7.62 -8.56 15.96
CA GLU A 218 8.83 -7.82 16.30
C GLU A 218 9.99 -8.13 15.34
N SER A 219 10.14 -9.38 14.90
CA SER A 219 11.15 -9.73 13.88
C SER A 219 10.89 -8.97 12.59
N ILE A 220 9.65 -8.96 12.10
CA ILE A 220 9.27 -8.24 10.88
C ILE A 220 9.56 -6.74 11.02
N LEU A 221 9.27 -6.15 12.18
CA LEU A 221 9.58 -4.74 12.45
C LEU A 221 11.09 -4.47 12.47
N ARG A 222 11.89 -5.33 13.11
CA ARG A 222 13.36 -5.20 13.13
C ARG A 222 13.95 -5.27 11.72
N ASP A 223 13.50 -6.22 10.93
CA ASP A 223 13.93 -6.40 9.54
C ASP A 223 13.56 -5.17 8.69
N PHE A 224 12.36 -4.61 8.90
CA PHE A 224 11.90 -3.42 8.19
C PHE A 224 12.77 -2.18 8.45
N PHE A 225 13.22 -1.98 9.69
CA PHE A 225 14.06 -0.83 10.07
C PHE A 225 15.56 -1.08 9.95
N GLU A 226 15.97 -2.25 9.45
CA GLU A 226 17.38 -2.66 9.33
C GLU A 226 18.20 -2.41 10.60
N VAL A 227 17.60 -2.57 11.78
CA VAL A 227 18.32 -2.42 13.05
C VAL A 227 19.25 -3.61 13.21
N ARG A 228 20.43 -3.50 12.61
CA ARG A 228 21.54 -4.44 12.82
C ARG A 228 21.97 -4.35 14.28
N VAL A 229 21.75 -5.44 15.02
CA VAL A 229 22.33 -5.69 16.34
C VAL A 229 23.82 -5.97 16.19
#